data_AF-A0A2H0Z2K8-F1
#
_entry.id   AF-A0A2H0Z2K8-F1
#
_cell.length_a   1.000
_cell.length_b   1.000
_cell.length_c   1.000
_cell.angle_alpha   90.00
_cell.angle_beta   90.00
_cell.angle_gamma   90.00
#
_symmetry.space_group_name_H-M   'P 1'
#
loop_
_entity.id
_entity.type
_entity.pdbx_description
1 polymer ?
#
loop_
_entity_poly.entity_id
_entity_poly.type
_entity_poly.pdbx_seq_one_letter_code
_entity_poly.pdbx_strand_id
1 'polypeptide(L)'
;MKKPKTEEITDYDHKETTAFINKNRPLKIVDLGFELPADLPTKVISLRLPTELLNKVKAYAAQQDVGYTSVIKMILARAVKNY
;
A
#
# COMPACT_ATOMS: atom_id res chain seq x y z
N MET A 1 23.37 33.85 8.96
CA MET A 1 23.66 33.17 7.68
C MET A 1 22.43 33.29 6.78
N LYS A 2 22.55 33.89 5.59
CA LYS A 2 21.43 34.00 4.63
C LYS A 2 21.20 32.63 3.98
N LYS A 3 19.98 32.09 4.05
CA LYS A 3 19.63 30.85 3.34
C LYS A 3 19.74 31.10 1.83
N PRO A 4 20.30 30.17 1.04
CA PRO A 4 20.36 30.33 -0.41
C PRO A 4 18.93 30.47 -0.95
N LYS A 5 18.71 31.45 -1.83
CA LYS A 5 17.46 31.57 -2.58
C LYS A 5 17.35 30.32 -3.47
N THR A 6 16.34 29.51 -3.25
CA THR A 6 16.02 28.41 -4.17
C THR A 6 15.60 29.04 -5.49
N GLU A 7 16.39 28.85 -6.54
CA GLU A 7 16.04 29.29 -7.88
C GLU A 7 14.86 28.47 -8.40
N GLU A 8 13.94 29.13 -9.10
CA GLU A 8 12.76 28.49 -9.68
C GLU A 8 13.19 27.60 -10.85
N ILE A 9 12.66 26.37 -10.89
CA ILE A 9 12.95 25.41 -11.96
C ILE A 9 11.94 25.62 -13.08
N THR A 10 12.32 26.36 -14.12
CA THR A 10 11.50 26.66 -15.30
C THR A 10 11.66 25.64 -16.44
N ASP A 11 12.54 24.64 -16.25
CA ASP A 11 12.86 23.62 -17.27
C ASP A 11 11.63 22.85 -17.77
N TYR A 12 10.61 22.68 -16.92
CA TYR A 12 9.39 21.94 -17.24
C TYR A 12 8.35 22.75 -18.03
N ASP A 13 8.51 24.08 -18.13
CA ASP A 13 7.54 24.98 -18.78
C ASP A 13 7.69 24.98 -20.30
N HIS A 14 8.88 24.62 -20.80
CA HIS A 14 9.26 24.77 -22.20
C HIS A 14 9.80 23.49 -22.85
N LYS A 15 10.03 22.44 -22.06
CA LYS A 15 10.60 21.18 -22.55
C LYS A 15 9.64 20.02 -22.27
N GLU A 16 9.53 19.13 -23.26
CA GLU A 16 8.77 17.90 -23.12
C GLU A 16 9.45 16.99 -22.08
N THR A 17 8.68 16.46 -21.12
CA THR A 17 9.23 15.85 -19.91
C THR A 17 9.84 14.47 -20.15
N THR A 18 9.41 13.75 -21.18
CA THR A 18 10.01 12.46 -21.54
C THR A 18 11.40 12.59 -22.16
N ALA A 19 11.74 13.77 -22.72
CA ALA A 19 13.10 14.06 -23.20
C ALA A 19 14.17 13.99 -22.11
N PHE A 20 13.79 14.17 -20.84
CA PHE A 20 14.71 14.05 -19.70
C PHE A 20 14.93 12.61 -19.23
N ILE A 21 14.16 11.63 -19.75
CA ILE A 21 14.29 10.22 -19.37
C ILE A 21 15.42 9.58 -20.19
N ASN A 22 16.55 9.29 -19.52
CA ASN A 22 17.65 8.57 -20.15
C ASN A 22 17.33 7.07 -20.28
N LYS A 23 16.88 6.66 -21.48
CA LYS A 23 16.55 5.27 -21.79
C LYS A 23 17.73 4.29 -21.68
N ASN A 24 18.95 4.79 -21.84
CA ASN A 24 20.17 3.97 -21.76
C ASN A 24 20.64 3.76 -20.31
N ARG A 25 20.06 4.49 -19.36
CA ARG A 25 20.36 4.38 -17.93
C ARG A 25 19.08 4.48 -17.10
N PRO A 26 18.25 3.41 -17.06
CA PRO A 26 17.09 3.38 -16.19
C PRO A 26 17.54 3.39 -14.72
N LEU A 27 17.07 4.38 -13.96
CA LEU A 27 17.30 4.45 -12.52
C LEU A 27 16.45 3.39 -11.80
N LYS A 28 17.03 2.79 -10.76
CA LYS A 28 16.34 1.90 -9.83
C LYS A 28 15.81 2.72 -8.66
N ILE A 29 14.86 2.16 -7.91
CA ILE A 29 14.30 2.79 -6.70
C ILE A 29 15.39 3.10 -5.66
N VAL A 30 16.42 2.26 -5.59
CA VAL A 30 17.60 2.46 -4.72
C VAL A 30 18.40 3.71 -5.09
N ASP A 31 18.40 4.13 -6.36
CA ASP A 31 19.11 5.34 -6.82
C ASP A 31 18.38 6.62 -6.36
N LEU A 32 17.12 6.49 -5.93
CA LEU A 32 16.31 7.57 -5.37
C LEU A 32 16.40 7.64 -3.82
N GLY A 33 17.24 6.80 -3.20
CA GLY A 33 17.40 6.74 -1.74
C GLY A 33 16.27 6.00 -1.01
N PHE A 34 15.48 5.21 -1.74
CA PHE A 34 14.42 4.37 -1.17
C PHE A 34 14.81 2.90 -1.23
N GLU A 35 14.59 2.20 -0.12
CA GLU A 35 14.64 0.73 -0.08
C GLU A 35 13.23 0.20 0.08
N LEU A 36 12.80 -0.68 -0.83
CA LEU A 36 11.55 -1.39 -0.65
C LEU A 36 11.75 -2.51 0.37
N PRO A 37 10.78 -2.73 1.29
CA PRO A 37 10.85 -3.87 2.19
C PRO A 37 10.89 -5.18 1.39
N ALA A 38 11.68 -6.14 1.87
CA ALA A 38 11.87 -7.44 1.19
C ALA A 38 10.56 -8.24 1.12
N ASP A 39 9.72 -8.11 2.15
CA ASP A 39 8.39 -8.70 2.19
C ASP A 39 7.33 -7.66 1.79
N LEU A 40 6.36 -8.09 1.00
CA LEU A 40 5.16 -7.30 0.75
C LEU A 40 4.42 -7.02 2.07
N PRO A 41 3.74 -5.87 2.18
CA PRO A 41 3.05 -5.48 3.42
C PRO A 41 1.86 -6.40 3.76
N THR A 42 1.45 -7.27 2.83
CA THR A 42 0.39 -8.24 3.06
C THR A 42 0.76 -9.60 2.46
N LYS A 43 0.31 -10.68 3.11
CA LYS A 43 0.40 -12.06 2.62
C LYS A 43 -0.99 -12.65 2.49
N VAL A 44 -1.21 -13.48 1.47
CA VAL A 44 -2.47 -14.20 1.28
C VAL A 44 -2.43 -15.47 2.14
N ILE A 45 -3.52 -15.73 2.84
CA ILE A 45 -3.71 -16.94 3.64
C ILE A 45 -4.95 -17.68 3.16
N SER A 46 -4.93 -19.01 3.25
CA SER A 46 -6.11 -19.85 3.03
C SER A 46 -6.63 -20.33 4.37
N LEU A 47 -7.91 -20.07 4.65
CA LEU A 47 -8.57 -20.42 5.91
C LEU A 47 -9.78 -21.31 5.62
N ARG A 48 -9.85 -22.47 6.28
CA ARG A 48 -11.04 -23.32 6.27
C ARG A 48 -11.89 -23.02 7.49
N LEU A 49 -13.17 -22.71 7.28
CA LEU A 49 -14.15 -22.43 8.32
C LEU A 49 -15.32 -23.41 8.22
N PRO A 50 -15.94 -23.80 9.35
CA PRO A 50 -17.24 -24.46 9.32
C PRO A 50 -18.27 -23.62 8.55
N THR A 51 -19.10 -24.27 7.76
CA THR A 51 -20.11 -23.59 6.91
C THR A 51 -21.01 -22.66 7.71
N GLU A 52 -21.49 -23.11 8.87
CA GLU A 52 -22.34 -22.29 9.74
C GLU A 52 -21.63 -21.01 10.23
N LEU A 53 -20.35 -21.12 10.57
CA LEU A 53 -19.57 -19.96 11.02
C LEU A 53 -19.39 -18.96 9.88
N LEU A 54 -19.03 -19.43 8.68
CA LEU A 54 -18.89 -18.56 7.51
C LEU A 54 -20.20 -17.83 7.19
N ASN A 55 -21.34 -18.52 7.28
CA ASN A 55 -22.65 -17.92 7.04
C ASN A 55 -23.00 -16.85 8.08
N LYS A 56 -22.72 -17.10 9.36
CA LYS A 56 -22.88 -16.11 10.43
C LYS A 56 -22.03 -14.88 10.20
N VAL A 57 -20.75 -15.07 9.82
CA VAL A 57 -19.84 -13.95 9.51
C VAL A 57 -20.33 -13.14 8.31
N LYS A 58 -20.82 -13.80 7.24
CA LYS A 58 -21.40 -13.11 6.08
C LYS A 58 -22.65 -12.30 6.44
N ALA A 59 -23.56 -12.86 7.24
CA ALA A 59 -24.75 -12.16 7.69
C ALA A 59 -24.40 -10.94 8.55
N TYR A 60 -23.46 -11.10 9.48
CA TYR A 60 -22.96 -9.97 10.29
C TYR A 60 -22.29 -8.90 9.43
N ALA A 61 -21.47 -9.29 8.46
CA ALA A 61 -20.82 -8.35 7.55
C ALA A 61 -21.82 -7.53 6.74
N ALA A 62 -22.90 -8.16 6.26
CA ALA A 62 -23.99 -7.49 5.55
C ALA A 62 -24.72 -6.48 6.45
N GLN A 63 -24.94 -6.79 7.73
CA GLN A 63 -25.55 -5.85 8.69
C GLN A 63 -24.68 -4.61 8.95
N GLN A 64 -23.36 -4.75 8.82
CA GLN A 64 -22.39 -3.68 9.05
C GLN A 64 -21.97 -2.97 7.75
N ASP A 65 -22.59 -3.32 6.61
CA ASP A 65 -22.25 -2.83 5.27
C ASP A 65 -20.75 -2.93 4.93
N VAL A 66 -20.14 -4.07 5.26
CA VAL A 66 -18.74 -4.36 4.98
C VAL A 66 -18.54 -5.75 4.39
N GLY A 67 -17.42 -5.97 3.71
CA GLY A 67 -17.04 -7.29 3.22
C GLY A 67 -16.77 -8.29 4.36
N TYR A 68 -17.22 -9.54 4.21
CA TYR A 68 -17.00 -10.59 5.22
C TYR A 68 -15.52 -10.86 5.50
N THR A 69 -14.64 -10.66 4.50
CA THR A 69 -13.19 -10.78 4.68
C THR A 69 -12.62 -9.69 5.60
N SER A 70 -13.18 -8.47 5.57
CA SER A 70 -12.82 -7.38 6.48
C SER A 70 -13.23 -7.71 7.91
N VAL A 71 -14.43 -8.27 8.10
CA VAL A 71 -14.89 -8.73 9.42
C VAL A 71 -13.95 -9.80 9.98
N ILE A 72 -13.54 -10.79 9.18
CA ILE A 72 -12.57 -11.81 9.60
C ILE A 72 -11.26 -11.15 10.07
N LYS A 73 -10.73 -10.20 9.30
CA LYS A 73 -9.50 -9.46 9.67
C LYS A 73 -9.67 -8.71 11.00
N MET A 74 -10.80 -8.05 11.21
CA MET A 74 -11.08 -7.34 12.46
C MET A 74 -11.17 -8.27 13.66
N ILE A 75 -11.84 -9.42 13.51
CA ILE A 75 -11.94 -10.44 14.57
C ILE A 75 -10.54 -10.97 14.92
N LEU A 76 -9.75 -11.34 13.91
CA LEU A 76 -8.38 -11.83 14.13
C LEU A 76 -7.49 -10.77 14.79
N ALA A 77 -7.54 -9.52 14.32
CA ALA A 77 -6.77 -8.43 14.90
C ALA A 77 -7.13 -8.19 16.38
N ARG A 78 -8.42 -8.26 16.73
CA ARG A 78 -8.88 -8.16 18.13
C ARG A 78 -8.43 -9.34 18.96
N ALA A 79 -8.51 -10.56 18.43
CA ALA A 79 -8.10 -11.77 19.13
C ALA A 79 -6.60 -11.77 19.45
N VAL A 80 -5.76 -11.36 18.49
CA VAL A 80 -4.30 -11.27 18.69
C VAL A 80 -3.92 -10.14 19.65
N LYS A 81 -4.62 -9.00 19.60
CA LYS A 81 -4.33 -7.87 20.50
C LYS A 81 -4.65 -8.17 21.98
N ASN A 82 -5.58 -9.09 22.23
CA ASN A 82 -5.99 -9.51 23.57
C ASN A 82 -5.21 -10.72 24.10
N TYR A 83 -4.19 -11.18 23.36
CA TYR A 83 -3.22 -12.20 23.77
C TYR A 83 -1.90 -11.51 24.13
#